data_AF-A0AA38NVH2-F1
#
_entry.id   AF-A0AA38NVH2-F1
#
_cell.length_a   1.000
_cell.length_b   1.000
_cell.length_c   1.000
_cell.angle_alpha   90.00
_cell.angle_beta   90.00
_cell.angle_gamma   90.00
#
_symmetry.space_group_name_H-M   'P 1'
#
loop_
_entity.id
_entity.type
_entity.pdbx_description
1 polymer ?
#
loop_
_entity_poly.entity_id
_entity_poly.type
_entity_poly.pdbx_seq_one_letter_code
_entity_poly.pdbx_strand_id
1 'polypeptide(L)'
;MTSKSTVNTIPEALDSQITSLSHLLANLPSSLPLSLPDSTYHFQLDPEDIKEEGYGYALNWRLELAFKTTSSQTSGHIVLRECGPCFHNLIKVLQTTAQNLSAQDHSFYVEQWIERITAAATKAGATAPSTKQKYINENSSSYLDTSLKRPRNAITHSHPSSIIDLTSNDENKSPGHSTPLTAAPTTPFASMSSTQVSKLCTLFNFGVKQVTREEYDAQQAEFAQTYSKVTDQKVAEEARARAKKKEHELQLNCDRQAHHWEKVKNTRCVGQKVKDAVLGYDTGSAAISDLAKTSRPGKNWKDKRNGKNGGAAQC
;
A
#
# COMPACT_ATOMS: atom_id res chain seq x y z
N MET A 1 31.31 -1.83 15.42
CA MET A 1 31.07 -0.37 15.46
C MET A 1 29.57 -0.18 15.57
N THR A 2 29.06 0.09 16.78
CA THR A 2 27.63 0.32 17.02
C THR A 2 27.33 1.79 16.75
N SER A 3 26.77 2.08 15.58
CA SER A 3 26.26 3.40 15.23
C SER A 3 25.23 3.82 16.28
N LYS A 4 25.51 4.90 17.03
CA LYS A 4 24.51 5.52 17.89
C LYS A 4 23.34 5.96 17.00
N SER A 5 22.22 5.27 17.10
CA SER A 5 20.96 5.73 16.53
C SER A 5 20.63 7.07 17.18
N THR A 6 20.84 8.16 16.45
CA THR A 6 20.24 9.45 16.77
C THR A 6 18.74 9.24 16.65
N VAL A 7 18.09 9.08 17.80
CA VAL A 7 16.63 9.04 17.89
C VAL A 7 16.15 10.43 17.46
N ASN A 8 15.64 10.56 16.24
CA ASN A 8 15.04 11.80 15.82
C ASN A 8 13.73 11.95 16.60
N THR A 9 13.63 13.05 17.34
CA THR A 9 12.38 13.43 18.01
C THR A 9 11.37 13.87 16.96
N ILE A 10 10.17 13.30 17.01
CA ILE A 10 9.05 13.69 16.14
C ILE A 10 8.73 15.18 16.41
N PRO A 11 8.56 16.01 15.37
CA PRO A 11 8.06 17.37 15.54
C PRO A 11 6.71 17.38 16.29
N GLU A 12 6.56 18.24 17.30
CA GLU A 12 5.35 18.30 18.15
C GLU A 12 4.05 18.48 17.34
N ALA A 13 4.10 19.29 16.28
CA ALA A 13 2.96 19.49 15.39
C ALA A 13 2.52 18.18 14.70
N LEU A 14 3.47 17.35 14.27
CA LEU A 14 3.19 16.08 13.61
C LEU A 14 2.66 15.04 14.59
N ASP A 15 3.24 14.96 15.79
CA ASP A 15 2.76 14.05 16.83
C ASP A 15 1.33 14.40 17.28
N SER A 16 1.01 15.70 17.36
CA SER A 16 -0.36 16.18 17.61
C SER A 16 -1.33 15.78 16.50
N GLN A 17 -0.93 15.85 15.22
CA GLN A 17 -1.73 15.38 14.09
C GLN A 17 -1.97 13.86 14.15
N ILE A 18 -0.93 13.07 14.43
CA ILE A 18 -1.05 11.61 14.57
C ILE A 18 -1.98 11.26 15.74
N THR A 19 -1.88 11.98 16.86
CA THR A 19 -2.75 11.80 18.02
C THR A 19 -4.20 12.15 17.68
N SER A 20 -4.44 13.27 16.99
CA SER A 20 -5.76 13.66 16.50
C SER A 20 -6.37 12.59 15.58
N LEU A 21 -5.57 12.04 14.65
CA LEU A 21 -5.98 10.93 13.78
C LEU A 21 -6.36 9.69 14.61
N SER A 22 -5.59 9.35 15.65
CA SER A 22 -5.93 8.24 16.55
C SER A 22 -7.29 8.42 17.21
N HIS A 23 -7.58 9.63 17.71
CA HIS A 23 -8.89 9.95 18.29
C HIS A 23 -10.01 9.89 17.25
N LEU A 24 -9.75 10.33 16.02
CA LEU A 24 -10.73 10.29 14.94
C LEU A 24 -11.07 8.85 14.54
N LEU A 25 -10.06 7.98 14.37
CA LEU A 25 -10.24 6.59 14.01
C LEU A 25 -10.92 5.78 15.13
N ALA A 26 -10.71 6.15 16.40
CA ALA A 26 -11.42 5.55 17.53
C ALA A 26 -12.93 5.88 17.54
N ASN A 27 -13.34 6.98 16.90
CA ASN A 27 -14.73 7.45 16.82
C ASN A 27 -15.40 7.15 15.47
N LEU A 28 -14.92 6.13 14.75
CA LEU A 28 -15.62 5.63 13.56
C LEU A 28 -16.99 5.05 13.93
N PRO A 29 -17.99 5.16 13.05
CA PRO A 29 -19.33 4.67 13.36
C PRO A 29 -19.34 3.15 13.53
N SER A 30 -20.17 2.68 14.45
CA SER A 30 -20.40 1.25 14.72
C SER A 30 -21.07 0.49 13.56
N SER A 31 -21.46 1.19 12.49
CA SER A 31 -21.92 0.58 11.24
C SER A 31 -20.80 -0.14 10.49
N LEU A 32 -19.53 0.21 10.76
CA LEU A 32 -18.38 -0.52 10.23
C LEU A 32 -18.09 -1.76 11.09
N PRO A 33 -17.79 -2.92 10.48
CA PRO A 33 -17.45 -4.14 11.22
C PRO A 33 -16.16 -3.94 12.04
N LEU A 34 -16.10 -4.51 13.24
CA LEU A 34 -14.95 -4.38 14.17
C LEU A 34 -13.71 -5.16 13.70
N SER A 35 -13.90 -6.18 12.87
CA SER A 35 -12.83 -6.93 12.21
C SER A 35 -13.47 -7.81 11.15
N LEU A 36 -12.95 -7.75 9.93
CA LEU A 36 -13.31 -8.70 8.89
C LEU A 36 -12.36 -9.91 8.96
N PRO A 37 -12.85 -11.15 8.77
CA PRO A 37 -11.99 -12.34 8.71
C PRO A 37 -10.93 -12.24 7.60
N ASP A 38 -11.29 -11.59 6.49
CA ASP A 38 -10.39 -11.28 5.37
C ASP A 38 -9.88 -9.83 5.42
N SER A 39 -9.61 -9.31 6.61
CA SER A 39 -9.09 -7.95 6.77
C SER A 39 -7.76 -7.80 6.02
N THR A 40 -7.68 -6.76 5.19
CA THR A 40 -6.43 -6.38 4.52
C THR A 40 -5.62 -5.37 5.34
N TYR A 41 -6.11 -4.96 6.51
CA TYR A 41 -5.43 -4.01 7.37
C TYR A 41 -4.36 -4.70 8.21
N HIS A 42 -3.22 -4.86 7.57
CA HIS A 42 -1.99 -5.23 8.23
C HIS A 42 -0.98 -4.12 7.97
N PHE A 43 -0.46 -3.49 9.03
CA PHE A 43 0.37 -2.29 8.94
C PHE A 43 1.85 -2.54 9.29
N GLN A 44 2.26 -3.79 9.49
CA GLN A 44 3.67 -4.08 9.80
C GLN A 44 4.55 -3.74 8.59
N LEU A 45 5.61 -2.98 8.84
CA LEU A 45 6.61 -2.64 7.83
C LEU A 45 7.57 -3.82 7.66
N ASP A 46 7.91 -4.15 6.42
CA ASP A 46 8.88 -5.18 6.12
C ASP A 46 10.30 -4.65 6.39
N PRO A 47 11.11 -5.31 7.24
CA PRO A 47 12.49 -4.88 7.48
C PRO A 47 13.37 -4.90 6.23
N GLU A 48 13.12 -5.76 5.25
CA GLU A 48 13.89 -5.74 4.00
C GLU A 48 13.51 -4.54 3.14
N ASP A 49 12.23 -4.18 3.02
CA ASP A 49 11.81 -2.96 2.31
C ASP A 49 12.42 -1.69 2.94
N ILE A 50 12.47 -1.63 4.28
CA ILE A 50 13.11 -0.52 5.00
C ILE A 50 14.61 -0.44 4.67
N LYS A 51 15.28 -1.59 4.56
CA LYS A 51 16.71 -1.67 4.31
C LYS A 51 17.07 -1.35 2.86
N GLU A 52 16.22 -1.72 1.91
CA GLU A 52 16.43 -1.49 0.48
C GLU A 52 16.06 -0.05 0.07
N GLU A 53 14.89 0.44 0.47
CA GLU A 53 14.30 1.68 -0.05
C GLU A 53 13.99 2.73 1.03
N GLY A 54 14.13 2.36 2.31
CA GLY A 54 13.92 3.25 3.44
C GLY A 54 12.50 3.26 4.01
N TYR A 55 12.33 3.94 5.15
CA TYR A 55 11.06 4.00 5.89
C TYR A 55 9.91 4.62 5.08
N GLY A 56 10.18 5.67 4.30
CA GLY A 56 9.15 6.36 3.51
C GLY A 56 8.54 5.45 2.45
N TYR A 57 9.38 4.73 1.70
CA TYR A 57 8.93 3.75 0.71
C TYR A 57 8.16 2.61 1.37
N ALA A 58 8.72 1.99 2.42
CA ALA A 58 8.09 0.87 3.11
C ALA A 58 6.71 1.25 3.67
N LEU A 59 6.60 2.45 4.27
CA LEU A 59 5.32 2.98 4.74
C LEU A 59 4.33 3.14 3.58
N ASN A 60 4.75 3.83 2.51
CA ASN A 60 3.89 4.13 1.39
C ASN A 60 3.36 2.85 0.73
N TRP A 61 4.26 1.91 0.42
CA TRP A 61 3.89 0.61 -0.14
C TRP A 61 2.91 -0.15 0.75
N ARG A 62 3.17 -0.15 2.07
CA ARG A 62 2.33 -0.86 3.03
C ARG A 62 0.92 -0.27 3.14
N LEU A 63 0.81 1.06 3.16
CA LEU A 63 -0.49 1.74 3.21
C LEU A 63 -1.25 1.59 1.89
N GLU A 64 -0.55 1.67 0.75
CA GLU A 64 -1.13 1.41 -0.56
C GLU A 64 -1.73 0.00 -0.65
N LEU A 65 -1.03 -1.00 -0.11
CA LEU A 65 -1.50 -2.39 -0.06
C LEU A 65 -2.68 -2.56 0.91
N ALA A 66 -2.59 -2.00 2.11
CA ALA A 66 -3.62 -2.13 3.15
C ALA A 66 -4.95 -1.51 2.72
N PHE A 67 -4.90 -0.31 2.12
CA PHE A 67 -6.08 0.41 1.63
C PHE A 67 -6.46 0.05 0.18
N LYS A 68 -5.68 -0.81 -0.48
CA LYS A 68 -5.85 -1.23 -1.89
C LYS A 68 -5.89 -0.05 -2.86
N THR A 69 -5.20 1.05 -2.57
CA THR A 69 -5.24 2.25 -3.41
C THR A 69 -4.56 2.08 -4.76
N THR A 70 -3.70 1.07 -4.91
CA THR A 70 -3.14 0.61 -6.20
C THR A 70 -4.14 -0.09 -7.10
N SER A 71 -5.26 -0.58 -6.56
CA SER A 71 -6.30 -1.22 -7.36
C SER A 71 -7.02 -0.17 -8.19
N SER A 72 -7.20 -0.45 -9.49
CA SER A 72 -7.94 0.42 -10.42
C SER A 72 -9.36 0.73 -9.94
N GLN A 73 -9.92 -0.10 -9.05
CA GLN A 73 -11.28 0.05 -8.55
C GLN A 73 -11.47 1.24 -7.59
N THR A 74 -10.41 1.68 -6.91
CA THR A 74 -10.49 2.71 -5.85
C THR A 74 -10.06 4.09 -6.33
N SER A 75 -9.51 4.22 -7.54
CA SER A 75 -9.03 5.50 -8.10
C SER A 75 -8.14 6.32 -7.13
N GLY A 76 -7.36 5.64 -6.28
CA GLY A 76 -6.53 6.28 -5.24
C GLY A 76 -7.27 6.80 -4.00
N HIS A 77 -8.60 6.65 -3.93
CA HIS A 77 -9.39 7.01 -2.75
C HIS A 77 -9.35 5.91 -1.69
N ILE A 78 -9.15 6.32 -0.44
CA ILE A 78 -9.20 5.44 0.72
C ILE A 78 -10.66 5.25 1.14
N VAL A 79 -11.08 3.99 1.26
CA VAL A 79 -12.38 3.60 1.83
C VAL A 79 -12.10 2.77 3.08
N LEU A 80 -12.52 3.28 4.24
CA LEU A 80 -12.43 2.54 5.50
C LEU A 80 -13.49 1.44 5.52
N ARG A 81 -13.06 0.18 5.66
CA ARG A 81 -13.94 -0.99 5.59
C ARG A 81 -14.25 -1.62 6.93
N GLU A 82 -13.44 -1.31 7.94
CA GLU A 82 -13.58 -1.82 9.29
C GLU A 82 -13.21 -0.73 10.29
N CYS A 83 -13.69 -0.89 11.52
CA CYS A 83 -13.29 -0.11 12.69
C CYS A 83 -12.50 -0.99 13.66
N GLY A 84 -11.87 -0.39 14.68
CA GLY A 84 -11.34 -1.17 15.81
C GLY A 84 -9.81 -1.18 15.94
N PRO A 85 -9.25 -2.20 16.64
CA PRO A 85 -7.87 -2.17 17.14
C PRO A 85 -6.78 -2.16 16.05
N CYS A 86 -7.09 -2.56 14.81
CA CYS A 86 -6.12 -2.57 13.72
C CYS A 86 -5.51 -1.18 13.46
N PHE A 87 -6.27 -0.10 13.67
CA PHE A 87 -5.78 1.27 13.54
C PHE A 87 -4.78 1.66 14.62
N HIS A 88 -4.74 0.99 15.77
CA HIS A 88 -3.70 1.24 16.77
C HIS A 88 -2.31 0.90 16.21
N ASN A 89 -2.21 -0.15 15.40
CA ASN A 89 -0.96 -0.52 14.73
C ASN A 89 -0.60 0.50 13.63
N LEU A 90 -1.58 1.03 12.90
CA LEU A 90 -1.36 2.12 11.95
C LEU A 90 -0.74 3.34 12.63
N ILE A 91 -1.31 3.78 13.76
CA ILE A 91 -0.81 4.93 14.51
C ILE A 91 0.64 4.69 14.96
N LYS A 92 0.95 3.51 15.51
CA LYS A 92 2.33 3.14 15.88
C LYS A 92 3.28 3.22 14.69
N VAL A 93 2.87 2.69 13.54
CA VAL A 93 3.68 2.66 12.32
C VAL A 93 3.94 4.07 11.80
N LEU A 94 2.95 4.97 11.83
CA LEU A 94 3.13 6.38 11.49
C LEU A 94 4.12 7.07 12.45
N GLN A 95 4.00 6.84 13.76
CA GLN A 95 4.94 7.39 14.75
C GLN A 95 6.36 6.86 14.54
N THR A 96 6.52 5.54 14.39
CA THR A 96 7.83 4.93 14.13
C THR A 96 8.45 5.45 12.84
N THR A 97 7.67 5.59 11.77
CA THR A 97 8.17 6.14 10.51
C THR A 97 8.59 7.60 10.68
N ALA A 98 7.81 8.43 11.37
CA ALA A 98 8.14 9.82 11.66
C ALA A 98 9.41 9.97 12.54
N GLN A 99 9.70 9.01 13.42
CA GLN A 99 10.94 9.00 14.21
C GLN A 99 12.19 8.66 13.37
N ASN A 100 12.01 8.01 12.22
CA ASN A 100 13.13 7.52 11.40
C ASN A 100 13.29 8.29 10.08
N LEU A 101 12.37 9.19 9.75
CA LEU A 101 12.45 10.05 8.58
C LEU A 101 13.12 11.39 8.89
N SER A 102 13.55 12.07 7.82
CA SER A 102 14.00 13.45 7.89
C SER A 102 12.80 14.39 7.94
N ALA A 103 12.99 15.60 8.48
CA ALA A 103 11.93 16.60 8.55
C ALA A 103 11.34 16.97 7.18
N GLN A 104 12.15 16.91 6.12
CA GLN A 104 11.70 17.18 4.76
C GLN A 104 10.73 16.08 4.27
N ASP A 105 11.04 14.82 4.59
CA ASP A 105 10.27 13.66 4.16
C ASP A 105 8.95 13.48 4.93
N HIS A 106 8.82 14.10 6.11
CA HIS A 106 7.59 14.06 6.90
C HIS A 106 6.37 14.56 6.10
N SER A 107 6.53 15.71 5.44
CA SER A 107 5.46 16.33 4.65
C SER A 107 5.02 15.46 3.47
N PHE A 108 5.98 14.75 2.84
CA PHE A 108 5.71 13.94 1.67
C PHE A 108 5.08 12.58 2.03
N TYR A 109 5.61 11.89 3.04
CA TYR A 109 5.13 10.56 3.41
C TYR A 109 4.07 10.63 4.51
N VAL A 110 4.41 11.15 5.68
CA VAL A 110 3.57 10.98 6.88
C VAL A 110 2.35 11.90 6.83
N GLU A 111 2.56 13.20 6.61
CA GLU A 111 1.47 14.20 6.62
C GLU A 111 0.44 13.93 5.51
N GLN A 112 0.91 13.61 4.31
CA GLN A 112 0.02 13.29 3.18
C GLN A 112 -0.86 12.07 3.48
N TRP A 113 -0.30 11.02 4.09
CA TRP A 113 -1.08 9.86 4.51
C TRP A 113 -2.06 10.20 5.64
N ILE A 114 -1.65 10.99 6.63
CA ILE A 114 -2.56 11.48 7.69
C ILE A 114 -3.73 12.24 7.09
N GLU A 115 -3.49 13.15 6.14
CA GLU A 115 -4.54 13.94 5.48
C GLU A 115 -5.51 13.03 4.72
N ARG A 116 -4.99 12.10 3.91
CA ARG A 116 -5.82 11.16 3.13
C ARG A 116 -6.68 10.28 4.04
N ILE A 117 -6.12 9.76 5.13
CA ILE A 117 -6.83 8.90 6.07
C ILE A 117 -7.85 9.71 6.88
N THR A 118 -7.53 10.95 7.27
CA THR A 118 -8.45 11.88 7.92
C THR A 118 -9.65 12.18 7.02
N ALA A 119 -9.41 12.47 5.74
CA ALA A 119 -10.46 12.69 4.76
C ALA A 119 -11.34 11.44 4.55
N ALA A 120 -10.75 10.25 4.61
CA ALA A 120 -11.50 9.00 4.52
C ALA A 120 -12.33 8.72 5.78
N ALA A 121 -11.78 8.97 6.97
CA ALA A 121 -12.46 8.80 8.25
C ALA A 121 -13.66 9.76 8.38
N THR A 122 -13.48 11.02 8.02
CA THR A 122 -14.57 12.01 8.01
C THR A 122 -15.68 11.62 7.02
N LYS A 123 -15.33 11.16 5.81
CA LYS A 123 -16.30 10.62 4.84
C LYS A 123 -17.01 9.37 5.34
N ALA A 124 -16.33 8.53 6.11
CA ALA A 124 -16.93 7.36 6.75
C ALA A 124 -17.86 7.73 7.91
N GLY A 125 -17.97 9.01 8.29
CA GLY A 125 -18.83 9.47 9.38
C GLY A 125 -18.14 9.54 10.75
N ALA A 126 -16.80 9.50 10.80
CA ALA A 126 -16.09 9.75 12.05
C ALA A 126 -16.40 11.18 12.53
N THR A 127 -16.98 11.28 13.72
CA THR A 127 -17.18 12.58 14.36
C THR A 127 -15.89 12.99 15.04
N ALA A 128 -15.21 14.02 14.51
CA ALA A 128 -14.15 14.66 15.26
C ALA A 128 -14.75 15.16 16.59
N PRO A 129 -14.08 14.92 17.74
CA PRO A 129 -14.50 15.55 18.98
C PRO A 129 -14.54 17.05 18.70
N SER A 130 -15.71 17.67 18.84
CA SER A 130 -15.86 19.11 18.67
C SER A 130 -15.05 19.78 19.78
N THR A 131 -13.77 20.00 19.50
CA THR A 131 -12.91 20.81 20.34
C THR A 131 -13.48 22.21 20.20
N LYS A 132 -14.30 22.62 21.17
CA LYS A 132 -14.65 24.02 21.37
C LYS A 132 -13.35 24.76 21.64
N GLN A 133 -12.64 25.15 20.57
CA GLN A 133 -11.49 26.02 20.64
C GLN A 133 -11.98 27.34 21.22
N LYS A 134 -11.76 27.53 22.51
CA LYS A 134 -11.68 28.87 23.09
C LYS A 134 -10.49 29.54 22.41
N TYR A 135 -10.79 30.30 21.37
CA TYR A 135 -9.83 31.21 20.76
C TYR A 135 -9.46 32.26 21.82
N ILE A 136 -8.35 32.03 22.53
CA ILE A 136 -7.67 33.10 23.27
C ILE A 136 -6.88 33.85 22.19
N ASN A 137 -7.51 34.90 21.66
CA ASN A 137 -6.89 35.84 20.74
C ASN A 137 -6.03 36.80 21.57
N GLU A 138 -4.78 36.43 21.86
CA GLU A 138 -3.77 37.35 22.37
C GLU A 138 -2.83 37.75 21.23
N ASN A 139 -3.26 38.75 20.45
CA ASN A 139 -2.43 39.92 20.09
C ASN A 139 -3.17 40.80 19.08
N SER A 140 -3.86 41.82 19.60
CA SER A 140 -3.88 43.12 18.93
C SER A 140 -4.38 44.23 19.86
N SER A 141 -3.55 45.26 19.97
CA SER A 141 -3.95 46.66 20.07
C SER A 141 -4.35 47.24 21.44
N SER A 142 -3.34 47.81 22.10
CA SER A 142 -3.27 49.17 22.65
C SER A 142 -4.57 49.98 22.88
N TYR A 143 -4.71 50.43 24.13
CA TYR A 143 -5.30 51.68 24.64
C TYR A 143 -6.76 52.04 24.28
N LEU A 144 -7.65 51.82 25.26
CA LEU A 144 -8.44 52.81 26.02
C LEU A 144 -9.58 52.05 26.70
N ASP A 145 -9.47 51.79 28.00
CA ASP A 145 -10.28 52.49 29.03
C ASP A 145 -11.75 52.73 28.63
N THR A 146 -12.63 51.86 29.15
CA THR A 146 -13.80 52.33 29.89
C THR A 146 -14.45 51.18 30.66
N SER A 147 -14.31 51.29 31.97
CA SER A 147 -15.14 50.64 33.00
C SER A 147 -16.62 50.86 32.73
N LEU A 148 -17.43 49.80 32.69
CA LEU A 148 -18.78 49.82 33.26
C LEU A 148 -19.18 48.45 33.82
N LYS A 149 -19.83 48.55 34.97
CA LYS A 149 -20.07 47.50 35.98
C LYS A 149 -21.37 46.73 35.72
N ARG A 150 -21.38 45.49 36.26
CA ARG A 150 -22.49 44.74 36.89
C ARG A 150 -23.55 44.06 36.00
N PRO A 151 -24.35 43.09 36.53
CA PRO A 151 -24.18 42.30 37.77
C PRO A 151 -24.34 40.77 37.61
N ARG A 152 -23.78 40.08 38.60
CA ARG A 152 -24.11 38.71 39.06
C ARG A 152 -25.61 38.56 39.30
N ASN A 153 -26.19 37.48 38.77
CA ASN A 153 -27.39 36.85 39.33
C ASN A 153 -27.04 35.43 39.76
N ALA A 154 -27.20 35.18 41.06
CA ALA A 154 -27.28 33.86 41.69
C ALA A 154 -28.73 33.64 42.16
N ILE A 155 -29.04 32.43 42.65
CA ILE A 155 -30.31 31.90 43.27
C ILE A 155 -31.02 30.94 42.28
N THR A 156 -30.84 29.60 42.33
CA THR A 156 -31.25 28.52 43.28
C THR A 156 -32.64 27.90 43.02
N HIS A 157 -32.81 26.64 43.45
CA HIS A 157 -33.96 25.70 43.42
C HIS A 157 -33.88 24.64 42.29
N SER A 158 -33.55 23.36 42.53
CA SER A 158 -34.16 22.29 43.38
C SER A 158 -35.48 21.73 42.83
N HIS A 159 -35.44 20.53 42.21
CA HIS A 159 -36.09 19.28 42.65
C HIS A 159 -36.03 18.18 41.56
N PRO A 160 -36.28 16.90 41.92
CA PRO A 160 -35.67 15.73 41.31
C PRO A 160 -36.63 14.85 40.48
N SER A 161 -36.05 13.84 39.83
CA SER A 161 -36.63 12.52 39.51
C SER A 161 -37.94 12.44 38.72
N SER A 162 -37.86 11.91 37.49
CA SER A 162 -38.88 10.98 37.00
C SER A 162 -38.22 9.90 36.15
N ILE A 163 -38.23 8.71 36.72
CA ILE A 163 -38.10 7.41 36.05
C ILE A 163 -39.34 7.23 35.18
N ILE A 164 -39.18 6.87 33.91
CA ILE A 164 -40.26 6.27 33.11
C ILE A 164 -39.73 4.93 32.62
N ASP A 165 -40.22 3.90 33.30
CA ASP A 165 -40.11 2.51 32.92
C ASP A 165 -41.54 2.05 32.64
N LEU A 166 -41.85 1.73 31.38
CA LEU A 166 -43.07 1.01 31.00
C LEU A 166 -42.73 0.07 29.84
N THR A 167 -42.62 -1.19 30.23
CA THR A 167 -42.71 -2.41 29.44
C THR A 167 -44.13 -2.64 28.90
N SER A 168 -44.24 -3.09 27.65
CA SER A 168 -45.30 -3.98 27.11
C SER A 168 -44.93 -4.23 25.63
N ASN A 169 -44.38 -5.36 25.21
CA ASN A 169 -44.97 -6.69 25.11
C ASN A 169 -46.36 -6.68 24.48
N ASP A 170 -46.44 -6.96 23.17
CA ASP A 170 -47.48 -7.83 22.64
C ASP A 170 -47.00 -8.49 21.32
N GLU A 171 -46.86 -9.82 21.37
CA GLU A 171 -46.82 -10.67 20.19
C GLU A 171 -48.24 -10.74 19.65
N ASN A 172 -48.46 -10.45 18.36
CA ASN A 172 -49.48 -11.24 17.68
C ASN A 172 -49.21 -11.50 16.19
N LYS A 173 -49.57 -12.72 15.86
CA LYS A 173 -49.31 -13.53 14.69
C LYS A 173 -50.34 -13.25 13.59
N SER A 174 -49.82 -13.22 12.35
CA SER A 174 -50.36 -13.98 11.21
C SER A 174 -51.62 -13.41 10.50
N PRO A 175 -52.10 -14.00 9.38
CA PRO A 175 -51.63 -13.61 8.05
C PRO A 175 -52.77 -13.42 7.03
N GLY A 176 -52.42 -12.86 5.88
CA GLY A 176 -53.08 -13.19 4.61
C GLY A 176 -54.30 -12.36 4.24
N HIS A 177 -54.21 -11.67 3.10
CA HIS A 177 -55.24 -11.79 2.08
C HIS A 177 -54.72 -11.36 0.70
N SER A 178 -55.03 -12.21 -0.26
CA SER A 178 -54.66 -12.17 -1.66
C SER A 178 -55.49 -11.16 -2.47
N THR A 179 -54.83 -10.47 -3.43
CA THR A 179 -55.30 -10.11 -4.80
C THR A 179 -56.57 -9.24 -4.96
N PRO A 180 -56.93 -8.70 -6.16
CA PRO A 180 -56.18 -8.50 -7.41
C PRO A 180 -56.30 -7.07 -8.03
N LEU A 181 -55.53 -6.86 -9.12
CA LEU A 181 -55.78 -6.03 -10.32
C LEU A 181 -57.02 -5.12 -10.34
N THR A 182 -56.86 -3.85 -10.74
CA THR A 182 -57.78 -3.17 -11.69
C THR A 182 -57.08 -1.97 -12.35
N ALA A 183 -57.44 -1.78 -13.62
CA ALA A 183 -56.85 -0.96 -14.66
C ALA A 183 -56.95 0.56 -14.47
N ALA A 184 -56.11 1.25 -15.27
CA ALA A 184 -56.20 2.67 -15.58
C ALA A 184 -57.59 3.08 -16.11
N PRO A 185 -57.93 4.39 -16.00
CA PRO A 185 -57.92 5.16 -17.23
C PRO A 185 -57.39 6.61 -17.09
N THR A 186 -56.85 7.04 -18.22
CA THR A 186 -56.49 8.38 -18.68
C THR A 186 -57.43 9.50 -18.23
N THR A 187 -56.87 10.58 -17.67
CA THR A 187 -57.38 11.95 -17.89
C THR A 187 -56.21 12.93 -18.07
N PRO A 188 -56.31 13.88 -19.01
CA PRO A 188 -55.32 14.92 -19.24
C PRO A 188 -55.73 16.18 -18.48
N PHE A 189 -54.84 16.77 -17.68
CA PHE A 189 -55.02 18.17 -17.26
C PHE A 189 -53.67 18.88 -17.11
N ALA A 190 -53.68 20.09 -17.65
CA ALA A 190 -52.53 20.93 -17.87
C ALA A 190 -52.09 21.70 -16.62
N SER A 191 -50.80 22.04 -16.65
CA SER A 191 -50.23 23.33 -16.27
C SER A 191 -49.97 23.66 -14.80
N MET A 192 -48.70 24.04 -14.61
CA MET A 192 -48.16 25.04 -13.66
C MET A 192 -47.92 24.58 -12.22
N SER A 193 -46.66 24.26 -11.94
CA SER A 193 -45.91 25.04 -10.93
C SER A 193 -44.40 24.70 -10.96
N SER A 194 -43.63 25.75 -11.25
CA SER A 194 -42.27 26.03 -10.80
C SER A 194 -41.71 25.08 -9.74
N THR A 195 -40.68 24.32 -10.11
CA THR A 195 -39.62 23.93 -9.16
C THR A 195 -38.29 24.28 -9.79
N GLN A 196 -37.55 25.14 -9.07
CA GLN A 196 -36.27 25.69 -9.46
C GLN A 196 -35.27 24.55 -9.67
N VAL A 197 -34.75 24.44 -10.90
CA VAL A 197 -33.54 23.69 -11.17
C VAL A 197 -32.41 24.46 -10.49
N SER A 198 -31.98 23.99 -9.33
CA SER A 198 -30.75 24.44 -8.69
C SER A 198 -29.60 24.14 -9.65
N LYS A 199 -29.19 25.17 -10.39
CA LYS A 199 -27.95 25.14 -11.17
C LYS A 199 -26.83 24.87 -10.17
N LEU A 200 -26.34 23.64 -10.15
CA LEU A 200 -25.06 23.30 -9.55
C LEU A 200 -24.00 24.14 -10.26
N CYS A 201 -23.66 25.29 -9.68
CA CYS A 201 -22.48 26.05 -10.07
C CYS A 201 -21.27 25.15 -9.83
N THR A 202 -20.72 24.61 -10.91
CA THR A 202 -19.46 23.88 -10.87
C THR A 202 -18.37 24.82 -10.33
N LEU A 203 -17.49 24.26 -9.52
CA LEU A 203 -16.42 24.91 -8.74
C LEU A 203 -15.37 25.67 -9.60
N PHE A 204 -15.61 25.86 -10.90
CA PHE A 204 -14.70 26.49 -11.85
C PHE A 204 -14.98 27.98 -12.09
N ASN A 205 -15.96 28.59 -11.41
CA ASN A 205 -16.28 30.02 -11.55
C ASN A 205 -15.48 30.96 -10.64
N PHE A 206 -14.42 30.49 -9.97
CA PHE A 206 -13.49 31.37 -9.25
C PHE A 206 -12.37 31.85 -10.17
N GLY A 207 -12.62 32.95 -10.88
CA GLY A 207 -11.57 33.87 -11.36
C GLY A 207 -10.59 33.37 -12.43
N VAL A 208 -10.92 32.29 -13.16
CA VAL A 208 -10.08 31.82 -14.27
C VAL A 208 -10.36 32.70 -15.48
N LYS A 209 -9.34 33.43 -15.95
CA LYS A 209 -9.39 34.14 -17.26
C LYS A 209 -9.90 33.15 -18.30
N GLN A 210 -10.86 33.55 -19.15
CA GLN A 210 -11.36 32.66 -20.20
C GLN A 210 -10.19 32.26 -21.10
N VAL A 211 -9.67 31.04 -20.88
CA VAL A 211 -8.63 30.45 -21.72
C VAL A 211 -9.29 30.20 -23.06
N THR A 212 -8.74 30.81 -24.10
CA THR A 212 -9.26 30.60 -25.45
C THR A 212 -9.02 29.14 -25.84
N ARG A 213 -9.88 28.60 -26.72
CA ARG A 213 -9.75 27.19 -27.15
C ARG A 213 -8.38 26.89 -27.77
N GLU A 214 -7.81 27.88 -28.46
CA GLU A 214 -6.48 27.80 -29.06
C GLU A 214 -5.36 27.70 -28.01
N GLU A 215 -5.46 28.45 -26.91
CA GLU A 215 -4.51 28.35 -25.78
C GLU A 215 -4.64 27.00 -25.05
N TYR A 216 -5.86 26.47 -24.92
CA TYR A 216 -6.06 25.15 -24.32
C TYR A 216 -5.43 24.04 -25.15
N ASP A 217 -5.65 24.05 -26.48
CA ASP A 217 -5.08 23.06 -27.39
C ASP A 217 -3.54 23.17 -27.41
N ALA A 218 -2.98 24.38 -27.33
CA ALA A 218 -1.54 24.61 -27.23
C ALA A 218 -0.95 24.06 -25.92
N GLN A 219 -1.60 24.31 -24.77
CA GLN A 219 -1.18 23.76 -23.48
C GLN A 219 -1.23 22.23 -23.48
N GLN A 220 -2.28 21.64 -24.06
CA GLN A 220 -2.40 20.19 -24.13
C GLN A 220 -1.35 19.55 -25.05
N ALA A 221 -0.98 20.23 -26.15
CA ALA A 221 0.11 19.79 -27.03
C ALA A 221 1.49 19.88 -26.33
N GLU A 222 1.74 20.92 -25.55
CA GLU A 222 2.97 21.07 -24.76
C GLU A 222 3.08 19.99 -23.67
N PHE A 223 1.98 19.69 -22.99
CA PHE A 223 1.90 18.58 -22.04
C PHE A 223 2.13 17.23 -22.71
N ALA A 224 1.56 16.99 -23.89
CA ALA A 224 1.79 15.74 -24.62
C ALA A 224 3.26 15.56 -25.03
N GLN A 225 3.93 16.63 -25.47
CA GLN A 225 5.35 16.61 -25.84
C GLN A 225 6.29 16.41 -24.64
N THR A 226 5.97 16.99 -23.49
CA THR A 226 6.76 16.80 -22.27
C THR A 226 6.59 15.37 -21.75
N TYR A 227 5.37 14.84 -21.77
CA TYR A 227 5.10 13.46 -21.36
C TYR A 227 5.81 12.44 -22.25
N SER A 228 5.77 12.62 -23.59
CA SER A 228 6.44 11.69 -24.52
C SER A 228 7.95 11.67 -24.33
N LYS A 229 8.58 12.84 -24.12
CA LYS A 229 10.03 12.94 -23.86
C LYS A 229 10.43 12.23 -22.57
N VAL A 230 9.63 12.36 -21.51
CA VAL A 230 9.89 11.69 -20.22
C VAL A 230 9.72 10.17 -20.34
N THR A 231 8.72 9.70 -21.09
CA THR A 231 8.54 8.26 -21.32
C THR A 231 9.69 7.68 -22.14
N ASP A 232 10.12 8.36 -23.19
CA ASP A 232 11.22 7.91 -24.04
C ASP A 232 12.55 7.85 -23.26
N GLN A 233 12.80 8.84 -22.39
CA GLN A 233 13.95 8.84 -21.49
C GLN A 233 13.94 7.66 -20.51
N LYS A 234 12.80 7.40 -19.86
CA LYS A 234 12.66 6.25 -18.94
C LYS A 234 12.88 4.91 -19.65
N VAL A 235 12.31 4.74 -20.84
CA VAL A 235 12.49 3.52 -21.63
C VAL A 235 13.97 3.35 -22.05
N ALA A 236 14.64 4.44 -22.43
CA ALA A 236 16.06 4.40 -22.78
C ALA A 236 16.96 4.07 -21.56
N GLU A 237 16.65 4.61 -20.38
CA GLU A 237 17.37 4.30 -19.15
C GLU A 237 17.18 2.84 -18.72
N GLU A 238 15.95 2.33 -18.80
CA GLU A 238 15.66 0.92 -18.50
C GLU A 238 16.39 -0.01 -19.48
N ALA A 239 16.44 0.33 -20.77
CA ALA A 239 17.19 -0.42 -21.78
C ALA A 239 18.70 -0.45 -21.45
N ARG A 240 19.27 0.67 -21.00
CA ARG A 240 20.68 0.75 -20.56
C ARG A 240 20.94 -0.07 -19.30
N ALA A 241 20.02 -0.04 -18.33
CA ALA A 241 20.13 -0.84 -17.11
C ALA A 241 20.09 -2.36 -17.42
N ARG A 242 19.17 -2.78 -18.30
CA ARG A 242 19.08 -4.17 -18.78
C ARG A 242 20.34 -4.60 -19.54
N ALA A 243 20.93 -3.72 -20.35
CA ALA A 243 22.19 -4.00 -21.05
C ALA A 243 23.36 -4.21 -20.07
N LYS A 244 23.53 -3.32 -19.08
CA LYS A 244 24.56 -3.46 -18.04
C LYS A 244 24.40 -4.74 -17.22
N LYS A 245 23.16 -5.12 -16.89
CA LYS A 245 22.88 -6.37 -16.17
C LYS A 245 23.30 -7.60 -16.98
N LYS A 246 22.99 -7.63 -18.28
CA LYS A 246 23.42 -8.72 -19.18
C LYS A 246 24.93 -8.80 -19.31
N GLU A 247 25.62 -7.67 -19.41
CA GLU A 247 27.08 -7.62 -19.48
C GLU A 247 27.72 -8.17 -18.20
N HIS A 248 27.23 -7.75 -17.03
CA HIS A 248 27.70 -8.28 -15.74
C HIS A 248 27.47 -9.79 -15.60
N GLU A 249 26.33 -10.30 -16.07
CA GLU A 249 26.03 -11.73 -16.06
C GLU A 249 26.97 -12.54 -16.97
N LEU A 250 27.27 -12.01 -18.15
CA LEU A 250 28.25 -12.60 -19.06
C LEU A 250 29.65 -12.63 -18.43
N GLN A 251 30.06 -11.55 -17.78
CA GLN A 251 31.34 -11.47 -17.06
C GLN A 251 31.44 -12.57 -16.00
N LEU A 252 30.42 -12.70 -15.14
CA LEU A 252 30.38 -13.73 -14.10
C LEU A 252 30.41 -15.15 -14.68
N ASN A 253 29.78 -15.39 -15.83
CA ASN A 253 29.80 -16.69 -16.49
C ASN A 253 31.21 -17.00 -17.04
N CYS A 254 31.86 -16.03 -17.67
CA CYS A 254 33.25 -16.15 -18.12
C CYS A 254 34.19 -16.48 -16.94
N ASP A 255 34.06 -15.79 -15.82
CA ASP A 255 34.89 -16.03 -14.62
C ASP A 255 34.67 -17.42 -14.04
N ARG A 256 33.42 -17.89 -13.98
CA ARG A 256 33.09 -19.26 -13.53
C ARG A 256 33.71 -20.32 -14.44
N GLN A 257 33.65 -20.11 -15.75
CA GLN A 257 34.27 -21.03 -16.70
C GLN A 257 35.80 -21.03 -16.55
N ALA A 258 36.43 -19.85 -16.41
CA ALA A 258 37.86 -19.74 -16.19
C ALA A 258 38.32 -20.49 -14.93
N HIS A 259 37.62 -20.28 -13.79
CA HIS A 259 37.90 -21.01 -12.56
C HIS A 259 37.70 -22.51 -12.68
N HIS A 260 36.67 -22.96 -13.41
CA HIS A 260 36.45 -24.38 -13.67
C HIS A 260 37.61 -24.97 -14.47
N TRP A 261 38.05 -24.31 -15.55
CA TRP A 261 39.19 -24.75 -16.35
C TRP A 261 40.49 -24.79 -15.56
N GLU A 262 40.74 -23.81 -14.69
CA GLU A 262 41.90 -23.79 -13.79
C GLU A 262 41.88 -24.98 -12.82
N LYS A 263 40.73 -25.27 -12.21
CA LYS A 263 40.54 -26.43 -11.32
C LYS A 263 40.75 -27.75 -12.05
N VAL A 264 40.22 -27.89 -13.27
CA VAL A 264 40.40 -29.08 -14.10
C VAL A 264 41.87 -29.28 -14.49
N LYS A 265 42.59 -28.19 -14.81
CA LYS A 265 44.02 -28.25 -15.14
C LYS A 265 44.86 -28.69 -13.94
N ASN A 266 44.57 -28.16 -12.74
CA ASN A 266 45.26 -28.56 -11.51
C ASN A 266 44.97 -30.02 -11.13
N THR A 267 43.73 -30.48 -11.28
CA THR A 267 43.36 -31.87 -10.95
C THR A 267 43.93 -32.90 -11.93
N ARG A 268 44.03 -32.58 -13.23
CA ARG A 268 44.72 -33.45 -14.21
C ARG A 268 46.19 -33.66 -13.87
N CYS A 269 46.90 -32.62 -13.43
CA CYS A 269 48.33 -32.73 -13.10
C CYS A 269 48.61 -33.53 -11.82
N VAL A 270 47.70 -33.53 -10.84
CA VAL A 270 47.89 -34.27 -9.57
C VAL A 270 47.43 -35.72 -9.70
N GLY A 271 46.28 -35.96 -10.33
CA GLY A 271 45.74 -37.31 -10.51
C GLY A 271 46.62 -38.21 -11.40
N GLN A 272 47.31 -37.63 -12.38
CA GLN A 272 48.21 -38.37 -13.26
C GLN A 272 49.52 -38.75 -12.55
N LYS A 273 50.07 -37.86 -11.70
CA LYS A 273 51.25 -38.16 -10.88
C LYS A 273 50.98 -39.22 -9.81
N VAL A 274 49.79 -39.22 -9.21
CA VAL A 274 49.40 -40.27 -8.24
C VAL A 274 49.13 -41.60 -8.95
N LYS A 275 48.51 -41.59 -10.13
CA LYS A 275 48.36 -42.81 -10.94
C LYS A 275 49.71 -43.39 -11.36
N ASP A 276 50.64 -42.57 -11.84
CA ASP A 276 51.98 -43.05 -12.24
C ASP A 276 52.80 -43.54 -11.04
N ALA A 277 52.60 -42.96 -9.86
CA ALA A 277 53.25 -43.42 -8.62
C ALA A 277 52.62 -44.70 -8.03
N VAL A 278 51.31 -44.90 -8.19
CA VAL A 278 50.58 -46.06 -7.64
C VAL A 278 50.57 -47.25 -8.60
N LEU A 279 50.53 -47.04 -9.91
CA LEU A 279 50.48 -48.13 -10.89
C LEU A 279 51.86 -48.66 -11.29
N GLY A 280 52.95 -47.94 -10.98
CA GLY A 280 54.28 -48.33 -11.42
C GLY A 280 54.40 -48.33 -12.95
N TYR A 281 55.63 -48.28 -13.44
CA TYR A 281 55.86 -48.51 -14.86
C TYR A 281 55.61 -49.99 -15.15
N ASP A 282 54.40 -50.28 -15.61
CA ASP A 282 53.97 -51.63 -16.00
C ASP A 282 54.76 -52.05 -17.24
N THR A 283 55.89 -52.70 -16.98
CA THR A 283 56.72 -53.33 -18.01
C THR A 283 56.03 -54.61 -18.43
N GLY A 284 55.23 -54.50 -19.51
CA GLY A 284 54.74 -55.66 -20.25
C GLY A 284 53.34 -56.13 -19.87
N SER A 285 52.32 -55.32 -20.17
CA SER A 285 50.97 -55.85 -20.34
C SER A 285 50.76 -56.19 -21.82
N ALA A 286 50.70 -57.48 -22.11
CA ALA A 286 50.35 -58.01 -23.43
C ALA A 286 49.06 -57.33 -23.91
N ALA A 287 49.12 -56.71 -25.10
CA ALA A 287 48.00 -56.00 -25.67
C ALA A 287 46.81 -56.94 -25.87
N ILE A 288 45.85 -56.93 -24.95
CA ILE A 288 44.52 -57.49 -25.17
C ILE A 288 43.81 -56.52 -26.11
N SER A 289 43.96 -56.73 -27.42
CA SER A 289 43.56 -55.81 -28.49
C SER A 289 42.05 -55.57 -28.62
N ASP A 290 41.22 -55.97 -27.65
CA ASP A 290 39.77 -55.85 -27.81
C ASP A 290 38.96 -55.69 -26.51
N LEU A 291 39.55 -55.11 -25.45
CA LEU A 291 38.82 -54.80 -24.22
C LEU A 291 37.72 -53.72 -24.45
N ALA A 292 37.86 -52.91 -25.51
CA ALA A 292 36.90 -51.88 -25.88
C ALA A 292 35.62 -52.43 -26.53
N LYS A 293 35.63 -53.65 -27.09
CA LYS A 293 34.41 -54.28 -27.63
C LYS A 293 33.60 -55.00 -26.56
N THR A 294 34.25 -55.57 -25.53
CA THR A 294 33.56 -56.26 -24.43
C THR A 294 32.92 -55.33 -23.40
N SER A 295 33.35 -54.06 -23.33
CA SER A 295 32.79 -53.07 -22.39
C SER A 295 31.63 -52.23 -22.96
N ARG A 296 31.31 -52.38 -24.26
CA ARG A 296 30.17 -51.65 -24.84
C ARG A 296 28.86 -52.34 -24.45
N PRO A 297 27.96 -51.68 -23.69
CA PRO A 297 26.66 -52.25 -23.42
C PRO A 297 25.94 -52.48 -24.76
N GLY A 298 25.45 -53.71 -24.96
CA GLY A 298 24.81 -54.12 -26.21
C GLY A 298 23.70 -53.16 -26.65
N LYS A 299 23.41 -53.09 -27.94
CA LYS A 299 22.51 -52.09 -28.58
C LYS A 299 21.15 -51.89 -27.86
N ASN A 300 20.73 -52.91 -27.11
CA ASN A 300 19.45 -53.03 -26.42
C ASN A 300 19.49 -52.50 -24.96
N TRP A 301 20.63 -51.96 -24.50
CA TRP A 301 20.78 -51.53 -23.10
C TRP A 301 19.92 -50.33 -22.74
N LYS A 302 19.61 -49.46 -23.71
CA LYS A 302 18.69 -48.33 -23.52
C LYS A 302 17.25 -48.80 -23.37
N ASP A 303 16.83 -49.80 -24.14
CA ASP A 303 15.47 -50.34 -24.11
C ASP A 303 15.16 -51.05 -22.79
N LYS A 304 16.17 -51.66 -22.15
CA LYS A 304 16.00 -52.26 -20.82
C LYS A 304 15.94 -51.25 -19.67
N ARG A 305 16.45 -50.03 -19.86
CA ARG A 305 16.62 -49.07 -18.77
C ARG A 305 15.47 -48.07 -18.67
N ASN A 306 14.83 -47.76 -19.80
CA ASN A 306 13.63 -46.95 -19.84
C ASN A 306 12.42 -47.88 -19.86
N GLY A 307 11.73 -48.02 -18.72
CA GLY A 307 10.40 -48.63 -18.71
C GLY A 307 9.46 -47.88 -19.67
N LYS A 308 8.41 -48.56 -20.13
CA LYS A 308 7.47 -48.10 -21.18
C LYS A 308 6.88 -46.68 -20.96
N ASN A 309 6.98 -46.12 -19.75
CA ASN A 309 6.46 -44.80 -19.37
C ASN A 309 7.54 -43.83 -18.84
N GLY A 310 8.81 -43.96 -19.22
CA GLY A 310 9.85 -42.97 -18.90
C GLY A 310 10.37 -42.97 -17.45
N GLY A 311 9.97 -43.95 -16.64
CA GLY A 311 10.57 -44.22 -15.33
C GLY A 311 11.70 -45.25 -15.43
N ALA A 312 12.79 -45.02 -14.68
CA ALA A 312 13.86 -46.01 -14.52
C ALA A 312 13.30 -47.29 -13.86
N ALA A 313 13.50 -48.44 -14.48
CA ALA A 313 13.15 -49.73 -13.87
C ALA A 313 14.08 -49.96 -12.68
N GLN A 314 13.53 -49.92 -11.46
CA GLN A 314 14.23 -50.39 -10.27
C GLN A 314 14.17 -51.92 -10.27
N CYS A 315 15.36 -52.55 -10.29
CA CYS A 315 15.53 -53.96 -9.97
C CYS A 315 15.60 -54.14 -8.45
#